data_AF-W1NHX8-F1
#
_entry.id   AF-W1NHX8-F1
#
_cell.length_a   1.000
_cell.length_b   1.000
_cell.length_c   1.000
_cell.angle_alpha   90.00
_cell.angle_beta   90.00
_cell.angle_gamma   90.00
#
_symmetry.space_group_name_H-M   'P 1'
#
loop_
_entity.id
_entity.type
_entity.pdbx_description
1 polymer ?
#
loop_
_entity_poly.entity_id
_entity_poly.type
_entity_poly.pdbx_seq_one_letter_code
_entity_poly.pdbx_strand_id
1 'polypeptide(L)'
;MVTLKTGISDYLFRKNRFPTSEVVEVFLFSRCKNPTCSSVLPVEDCDCKICANKGFCSACMCQICLKFDYASNTCSWVGCNVCSHWCHADCGIQMQYIKPGPSLKESSGTTEMQFYCLGCGHTSEMFGFVKEVFLCVAREWGFEVLV
;
A
#
# COMPACT_ATOMS: atom_id res chain seq x y z
N MET A 1 -9.94 9.97 22.57
CA MET A 1 -8.47 9.84 22.66
C MET A 1 -7.86 9.32 21.35
N VAL A 2 -8.33 8.20 20.79
CA VAL A 2 -7.83 7.68 19.49
C VAL A 2 -8.05 8.65 18.33
N THR A 3 -9.25 9.22 18.17
CA THR A 3 -9.50 10.24 17.13
C THR A 3 -8.53 11.42 17.17
N LEU A 4 -8.18 11.92 18.37
CA LEU A 4 -7.22 13.02 18.51
C LEU A 4 -5.81 12.59 18.09
N LYS A 5 -5.46 11.33 18.34
CA LYS A 5 -4.14 10.76 18.00
C LYS A 5 -4.00 10.40 16.53
N THR A 6 -5.06 9.89 15.90
CA THR A 6 -5.05 9.39 14.53
C THR A 6 -5.60 10.38 13.51
N GLY A 7 -6.41 11.36 13.95
CA GLY A 7 -7.17 12.26 13.10
C GLY A 7 -8.42 11.63 12.47
N ILE A 8 -8.80 10.40 12.86
CA ILE A 8 -9.85 9.62 12.18
C ILE A 8 -11.19 9.75 12.92
N SER A 9 -12.17 10.36 12.24
CA SER A 9 -13.50 10.63 12.78
C SER A 9 -14.37 9.37 12.90
N ASP A 10 -14.06 8.29 12.18
CA ASP A 10 -14.79 7.01 12.25
C ASP A 10 -14.92 6.47 13.68
N TYR A 11 -13.91 6.72 14.52
CA TYR A 11 -13.89 6.34 15.94
C TYR A 11 -14.83 7.17 16.83
N LEU A 12 -15.45 8.23 16.33
CA LEU A 12 -16.48 9.02 17.04
C LEU A 12 -17.90 8.54 16.73
N PHE A 13 -18.12 7.88 15.59
CA PHE A 13 -19.46 7.52 15.16
C PHE A 13 -20.03 6.40 16.02
N ARG A 14 -21.13 6.69 16.73
CA ARG A 14 -21.83 5.75 17.63
C ARG A 14 -22.27 4.44 16.95
N LYS A 15 -22.44 4.46 15.63
CA LYS A 15 -22.79 3.28 14.82
C LYS A 15 -21.62 2.30 14.72
N ASN A 16 -20.38 2.78 14.83
CA ASN A 16 -19.17 1.98 14.83
C ASN A 16 -18.78 1.67 16.28
N ARG A 17 -19.39 0.64 16.87
CA ARG A 17 -19.01 0.18 18.21
C ARG A 17 -17.72 -0.65 18.12
N PHE A 18 -16.59 0.02 18.24
CA PHE A 18 -15.29 -0.66 18.33
C PHE A 18 -15.09 -1.24 19.74
N PRO A 19 -14.62 -2.50 19.87
CA PRO A 19 -14.18 -3.04 21.15
C PRO A 19 -13.11 -2.15 21.78
N THR A 20 -13.18 -1.94 23.10
CA THR A 20 -12.18 -1.12 23.82
C THR A 20 -10.76 -1.66 23.64
N SER A 21 -10.59 -2.99 23.56
CA SER A 21 -9.30 -3.62 23.28
C SER A 21 -8.69 -3.17 21.96
N GLU A 22 -9.47 -3.18 20.87
CA GLU A 22 -9.00 -2.75 19.55
C GLU A 22 -8.65 -1.26 19.54
N VAL A 23 -9.46 -0.43 20.20
CA VAL A 23 -9.19 1.01 20.34
C VAL A 23 -7.89 1.25 21.11
N VAL A 24 -7.62 0.46 22.15
CA VAL A 24 -6.35 0.51 22.91
C VAL A 24 -5.18 0.06 22.04
N GLU A 25 -5.32 -1.02 21.26
CA GLU A 25 -4.27 -1.51 20.35
C GLU A 25 -3.94 -0.48 19.25
N VAL A 26 -4.94 0.20 18.69
CA VAL A 26 -4.73 1.31 17.75
C VAL A 26 -3.99 2.46 18.46
N PHE A 27 -4.38 2.77 19.70
CA PHE A 27 -3.68 3.78 20.48
C PHE A 27 -2.22 3.38 20.78
N LEU A 28 -1.92 2.11 20.98
CA LEU A 28 -0.58 1.60 21.24
C LEU A 28 0.23 1.32 19.97
N PHE A 29 -0.35 1.55 18.78
CA PHE A 29 0.24 1.29 17.48
C PHE A 29 0.49 -0.20 17.17
N SER A 30 -0.19 -1.11 17.87
CA SER A 30 -0.16 -2.56 17.62
C SER A 30 -1.30 -3.02 16.71
N ARG A 31 -2.21 -2.12 16.33
CA ARG A 31 -3.26 -2.34 15.33
C ARG A 31 -3.35 -1.18 14.36
N CYS A 32 -3.67 -1.49 13.10
CA CYS A 32 -3.84 -0.50 12.04
C CYS A 32 -4.90 0.53 12.41
N LYS A 33 -4.57 1.81 12.20
CA LYS A 33 -5.49 2.94 12.44
C LYS A 33 -6.63 3.04 11.43
N ASN A 34 -6.56 2.35 10.29
CA ASN A 34 -7.67 2.26 9.34
C ASN A 34 -8.70 1.25 9.85
N PRO A 35 -9.92 1.67 10.24
CA PRO A 35 -10.92 0.77 10.80
C PRO A 35 -11.36 -0.36 9.87
N THR A 36 -11.30 -0.14 8.55
CA THR A 36 -11.65 -1.17 7.54
C THR A 36 -10.56 -2.23 7.42
N CYS A 37 -9.30 -1.86 7.66
CA CYS A 37 -8.16 -2.77 7.58
C CYS A 37 -7.99 -3.57 8.88
N SER A 38 -7.94 -2.87 10.02
CA SER A 38 -7.85 -3.44 11.37
C SER A 38 -6.76 -4.51 11.58
N SER A 39 -5.74 -4.60 10.72
CA SER A 39 -4.66 -5.59 10.87
C SER A 39 -3.87 -5.36 12.15
N VAL A 40 -3.43 -6.46 12.78
CA VAL A 40 -2.41 -6.42 13.84
C VAL A 40 -1.07 -6.05 13.21
N LEU A 41 -0.27 -5.25 13.91
CA LEU A 41 0.98 -4.69 13.42
C LEU A 41 2.22 -5.24 14.16
N PRO A 42 3.33 -5.51 13.45
CA PRO A 42 3.48 -5.44 11.99
C PRO A 42 2.68 -6.54 11.28
N VAL A 43 2.23 -6.26 10.06
CA VAL A 43 1.51 -7.26 9.25
C VAL A 43 2.47 -8.37 8.86
N GLU A 44 2.02 -9.63 8.98
CA GLU A 44 2.79 -10.84 8.65
C GLU A 44 4.13 -10.95 9.42
N ASP A 45 4.21 -10.35 10.62
CA ASP A 45 5.43 -10.32 11.45
C ASP A 45 6.66 -9.76 10.70
N CYS A 46 6.43 -8.91 9.69
CA CYS A 46 7.49 -8.35 8.87
C CYS A 46 8.44 -7.46 9.71
N ASP A 47 9.74 -7.74 9.61
CA ASP A 47 10.82 -7.09 10.37
C ASP A 47 11.59 -6.02 9.57
N CYS A 48 11.08 -5.63 8.40
CA CYS A 48 11.73 -4.63 7.56
C CYS A 48 11.75 -3.23 8.23
N LYS A 49 12.67 -2.37 7.78
CA LYS A 49 12.87 -1.02 8.34
C LYS A 49 11.60 -0.17 8.35
N ILE A 50 10.70 -0.35 7.38
CA ILE A 50 9.45 0.43 7.32
C ILE A 50 8.41 -0.12 8.28
N CYS A 51 8.27 -1.44 8.37
CA CYS A 51 7.37 -2.10 9.32
C CYS A 51 7.75 -1.84 10.78
N ALA A 52 9.02 -1.52 11.04
CA ALA A 52 9.45 -1.03 12.35
C ALA A 52 8.90 0.37 12.72
N ASN A 53 8.34 1.14 11.76
CA ASN A 53 7.70 2.42 12.08
C ASN A 53 6.38 2.18 12.83
N LYS A 54 6.24 2.83 13.99
CA LYS A 54 5.06 2.70 14.85
C LYS A 54 3.77 3.02 14.07
N GLY A 55 2.89 2.03 13.99
CA GLY A 55 1.56 2.19 13.40
C GLY A 55 1.54 2.17 11.87
N PHE A 56 2.65 1.84 11.21
CA PHE A 56 2.66 1.55 9.79
C PHE A 56 2.01 0.19 9.52
N CYS A 57 1.12 0.14 8.54
CA CYS A 57 0.44 -1.06 8.09
C CYS A 57 0.76 -1.31 6.62
N SER A 58 1.56 -2.34 6.32
CA SER A 58 1.90 -2.68 4.92
C SER A 58 0.69 -3.13 4.10
N ALA A 59 -0.39 -3.57 4.75
CA ALA A 59 -1.62 -4.00 4.08
C ALA A 59 -2.44 -2.84 3.49
N CYS A 60 -2.31 -1.60 3.99
CA CYS A 60 -3.15 -0.50 3.51
C CYS A 60 -2.49 0.89 3.51
N MET A 61 -1.24 1.03 3.96
CA MET A 61 -0.57 2.33 4.04
C MET A 61 0.55 2.45 3.03
N CYS A 62 0.64 3.62 2.42
CA CYS A 62 1.73 3.97 1.51
C CYS A 62 3.04 4.07 2.28
N GLN A 63 4.04 3.31 1.83
CA GLN A 63 5.38 3.27 2.45
C GLN A 63 6.15 4.61 2.37
N ILE A 64 5.67 5.57 1.57
CA ILE A 64 6.29 6.89 1.41
C ILE A 64 5.65 7.93 2.34
N CYS A 65 4.32 8.09 2.27
CA CYS A 65 3.63 9.12 3.06
C CYS A 65 3.04 8.61 4.38
N LEU A 66 3.08 7.30 4.64
CA LEU A 66 2.54 6.64 5.83
C LEU A 66 1.05 6.95 6.06
N LYS A 67 0.30 7.10 4.96
CA LYS A 67 -1.15 7.29 4.95
C LYS A 67 -1.78 6.15 4.16
N PHE A 68 -2.96 5.76 4.60
CA PHE A 68 -3.89 4.97 3.81
C PHE A 68 -4.87 5.93 3.13
N ASP A 69 -5.51 5.48 2.06
CA ASP A 69 -6.70 6.08 1.51
C ASP A 69 -7.83 5.05 1.48
N TYR A 70 -9.00 5.47 1.02
CA TYR A 70 -10.14 4.58 0.79
C TYR A 70 -10.31 4.28 -0.72
N ALA A 71 -9.27 4.52 -1.51
CA ALA A 71 -9.28 4.26 -2.94
C ALA A 71 -9.11 2.75 -3.18
N SER A 72 -10.24 2.05 -3.32
CA SER A 72 -10.27 0.65 -3.74
C SER A 72 -10.42 0.55 -5.25
N ASN A 73 -9.82 -0.48 -5.86
CA ASN A 73 -9.96 -0.80 -7.29
C ASN A 73 -9.49 0.31 -8.25
N THR A 74 -8.53 1.11 -7.81
CA THR A 74 -7.91 2.16 -8.63
C THR A 74 -6.48 1.75 -8.99
N CYS A 75 -5.98 2.17 -10.16
CA CYS A 75 -4.57 2.07 -10.52
C CYS A 75 -3.68 3.11 -9.80
N SER A 76 -4.12 3.63 -8.65
CA SER A 76 -3.44 4.68 -7.88
C SER A 76 -2.38 4.14 -6.92
N TRP A 77 -2.21 2.81 -6.86
CA TRP A 77 -1.25 2.13 -5.99
C TRP A 77 -0.30 1.24 -6.80
N VAL A 78 0.95 1.18 -6.36
CA VAL A 78 2.01 0.35 -6.96
C VAL A 78 2.63 -0.51 -5.86
N GLY A 79 2.75 -1.81 -6.13
CA GLY A 79 3.24 -2.81 -5.19
C GLY A 79 4.60 -3.37 -5.58
N CYS A 80 5.39 -3.75 -4.59
CA CYS A 80 6.59 -4.54 -4.80
C CYS A 80 6.22 -6.01 -5.02
N ASN A 81 6.67 -6.59 -6.12
CA ASN A 81 6.44 -8.01 -6.46
C ASN A 81 7.17 -9.02 -5.55
N VAL A 82 8.06 -8.55 -4.66
CA VAL A 82 8.83 -9.42 -3.74
C VAL A 82 8.23 -9.43 -2.34
N CYS A 83 7.94 -8.24 -1.78
CA CYS A 83 7.56 -8.11 -0.37
C CYS A 83 6.17 -7.51 -0.15
N SER A 84 5.38 -7.33 -1.22
CA SER A 84 4.01 -6.83 -1.17
C SER A 84 3.84 -5.52 -0.38
N HIS A 85 4.87 -4.67 -0.36
CA HIS A 85 4.77 -3.30 0.15
C HIS A 85 4.32 -2.37 -0.98
N TRP A 86 3.41 -1.45 -0.65
CA TRP A 86 2.76 -0.59 -1.63
C TRP A 86 3.06 0.89 -1.39
N CYS A 87 2.98 1.69 -2.43
CA CYS A 87 2.91 3.14 -2.34
C CYS A 87 1.81 3.68 -3.25
N HIS A 88 1.28 4.87 -2.95
CA HIS A 88 0.54 5.61 -3.96
C HIS A 88 1.46 5.89 -5.15
N ALA A 89 0.96 5.74 -6.38
CA ALA A 89 1.70 6.03 -7.59
C ALA A 89 2.24 7.46 -7.58
N ASP A 90 1.40 8.43 -7.21
CA ASP A 90 1.79 9.85 -7.11
C ASP A 90 2.93 10.07 -6.11
N CYS A 91 2.88 9.42 -4.94
CA CYS A 91 3.96 9.51 -3.95
C CYS A 91 5.26 8.94 -4.52
N GLY A 92 5.20 7.81 -5.22
CA GLY A 92 6.37 7.18 -5.84
C GLY A 92 6.99 8.06 -6.92
N ILE A 93 6.18 8.68 -7.77
CA ILE A 93 6.63 9.57 -8.85
C ILE A 93 7.24 10.85 -8.27
N GLN A 94 6.54 11.52 -7.35
CA GLN A 94 7.00 12.76 -6.73
C GLN A 94 8.33 12.59 -6.00
N MET A 95 8.52 11.46 -5.33
CA MET A 95 9.75 11.15 -4.57
C MET A 95 10.81 10.41 -5.40
N GLN A 96 10.60 10.24 -6.70
CA GLN A 96 11.55 9.57 -7.62
C GLN A 96 11.86 8.10 -7.27
N TYR A 97 10.93 7.43 -6.58
CA TYR A 97 10.94 5.98 -6.40
C TYR A 97 10.23 5.25 -7.53
N ILE A 98 9.39 5.96 -8.29
CA ILE A 98 8.88 5.52 -9.58
C ILE A 98 9.54 6.40 -10.64
N LYS A 99 10.41 5.82 -11.47
CA LYS A 99 11.16 6.56 -12.48
C LYS A 99 11.62 5.67 -13.63
N PRO A 100 11.97 6.24 -14.79
CA PRO A 100 12.60 5.50 -15.86
C PRO A 100 13.95 4.92 -15.42
N GLY A 101 14.22 3.67 -15.76
CA GLY A 101 15.49 2.99 -15.53
C GLY A 101 15.79 1.94 -16.60
N PRO A 102 17.00 1.36 -16.62
CA PRO A 102 17.38 0.35 -17.62
C PRO A 102 16.44 -0.87 -17.51
N SER A 103 15.90 -1.37 -18.62
CA SER A 103 15.15 -2.63 -18.57
C SER A 103 16.00 -3.75 -17.96
N LEU A 104 15.40 -4.54 -17.06
CA LEU A 104 16.02 -5.71 -16.45
C LEU A 104 16.09 -6.89 -17.44
N LYS A 105 15.40 -6.81 -18.58
CA LYS A 105 15.47 -7.81 -19.65
C LYS A 105 16.68 -7.57 -20.54
N GLU A 106 17.52 -8.59 -20.64
CA GLU A 106 18.67 -8.64 -21.53
C GLU A 106 18.22 -8.62 -23.00
N SER A 107 18.16 -7.46 -23.67
CA SER A 107 18.32 -7.39 -25.15
C SER A 107 18.18 -6.02 -25.81
N SER A 108 17.80 -4.93 -25.14
CA SER A 108 17.79 -3.64 -25.82
C SER A 108 17.98 -2.50 -24.83
N GLY A 109 18.69 -1.44 -25.22
CA GLY A 109 18.88 -0.22 -24.42
C GLY A 109 17.59 0.57 -24.21
N THR A 110 16.47 -0.12 -24.00
CA THR A 110 15.17 0.44 -23.71
C THR A 110 15.10 0.81 -22.23
N THR A 111 14.48 1.95 -21.97
CA THR A 111 14.19 2.43 -20.62
C THR A 111 12.78 1.99 -20.25
N GLU A 112 12.60 1.36 -19.09
CA GLU A 112 11.29 1.02 -18.54
C GLU A 112 11.01 1.80 -17.25
N MET A 113 9.72 1.99 -16.93
CA MET A 113 9.34 2.54 -15.63
C MET A 113 9.59 1.50 -14.55
N GLN A 114 10.37 1.90 -13.55
CA GLN A 114 10.76 1.06 -12.43
C GLN A 114 10.21 1.62 -11.13
N PHE A 115 9.90 0.71 -10.19
CA PHE A 115 9.51 1.03 -8.83
C PHE A 115 10.57 0.52 -7.85
N TYR A 116 11.17 1.42 -7.07
CA TYR A 116 12.07 1.09 -5.98
C TYR A 116 11.29 0.95 -4.66
N CYS A 117 11.27 -0.26 -4.12
CA CYS A 117 10.62 -0.55 -2.85
C CYS A 117 11.52 -0.17 -1.68
N LEU A 118 11.03 0.69 -0.78
CA LEU A 118 11.74 1.07 0.43
C LEU A 118 11.78 -0.07 1.47
N GLY A 119 10.84 -1.04 1.39
CA GLY A 119 10.74 -2.15 2.35
C GLY A 119 11.89 -3.15 2.22
N CYS A 120 12.15 -3.64 1.00
CA CYS A 120 13.19 -4.63 0.72
C CYS A 120 14.35 -4.10 -0.14
N GLY A 121 14.30 -2.85 -0.61
CA GLY A 121 15.31 -2.27 -1.49
C GLY A 121 15.31 -2.83 -2.93
N HIS A 122 14.32 -3.64 -3.29
CA HIS A 122 14.19 -4.21 -4.63
C HIS A 122 13.61 -3.21 -5.63
N THR A 123 14.11 -3.25 -6.87
CA THR A 123 13.58 -2.50 -8.00
C THR A 123 12.72 -3.41 -8.87
N SER A 124 11.41 -3.16 -8.92
CA SER A 124 10.45 -3.90 -9.73
C SER A 124 10.19 -3.19 -11.07
N GLU A 125 10.15 -3.93 -12.18
CA GLU A 125 9.62 -3.41 -13.45
C GLU A 125 8.10 -3.22 -13.35
N MET A 126 7.60 -2.03 -13.67
CA MET A 126 6.18 -1.75 -13.55
C MET A 126 5.35 -2.36 -14.68
N PHE A 127 5.89 -2.45 -15.90
CA PHE A 127 5.13 -2.96 -17.05
C PHE A 127 4.77 -4.44 -16.89
N GLY A 128 5.70 -5.26 -16.40
CA GLY A 128 5.43 -6.67 -16.07
C GLY A 128 4.33 -6.83 -15.03
N PHE A 129 4.39 -6.04 -13.95
CA PHE A 129 3.40 -6.07 -12.88
C PHE A 129 2.00 -5.62 -13.33
N VAL A 130 1.91 -4.47 -14.04
CA VAL A 130 0.62 -3.96 -14.54
C VAL A 130 -0.02 -4.96 -15.50
N LYS A 131 0.76 -5.61 -16.37
CA LYS A 131 0.26 -6.64 -17.28
C LYS A 131 -0.34 -7.83 -16.53
N GLU A 132 0.34 -8.32 -15.49
CA GLU A 132 -0.14 -9.48 -14.71
C GLU A 132 -1.38 -9.15 -13.88
N VAL A 133 -1.39 -7.99 -13.20
CA VAL A 133 -2.58 -7.51 -12.48
C VAL A 133 -3.73 -7.35 -13.45
N PHE A 134 -3.53 -6.65 -14.57
CA PHE A 134 -4.56 -6.47 -15.60
C PHE A 134 -5.10 -7.82 -16.09
N LEU A 135 -4.25 -8.81 -16.39
CA LEU A 135 -4.69 -10.14 -16.82
C LEU A 135 -5.47 -10.92 -15.74
N CYS A 136 -5.24 -10.62 -14.46
CA CYS A 136 -5.96 -11.23 -13.36
C CYS A 136 -7.35 -10.63 -13.22
N VAL A 137 -7.46 -9.30 -13.10
CA VAL A 137 -8.74 -8.61 -12.91
C VAL A 137 -9.57 -8.50 -14.19
N ALA A 138 -8.98 -8.44 -15.38
CA ALA A 138 -9.72 -8.38 -16.63
C ALA A 138 -10.61 -9.62 -16.87
N ARG A 139 -10.30 -10.75 -16.21
CA ARG A 139 -11.15 -11.95 -16.25
C ARG A 139 -12.52 -11.74 -15.61
N GLU A 140 -12.63 -10.78 -14.71
CA GLU A 140 -13.85 -10.45 -13.97
C GLU A 140 -14.60 -9.26 -14.59
N TRP A 141 -14.07 -8.68 -15.67
CA TRP A 141 -14.67 -7.52 -16.32
C TRP A 141 -15.79 -7.98 -17.27
N GLY A 142 -17.02 -7.57 -16.96
CA GLY A 142 -18.15 -7.69 -17.88
C GLY A 142 -18.05 -6.70 -19.05
N PHE A 143 -18.87 -6.88 -20.09
CA PHE A 143 -18.96 -5.98 -21.25
C PHE A 143 -19.16 -4.51 -20.86
N GLU A 144 -19.79 -4.27 -19.72
CA GLU A 144 -20.11 -2.95 -19.17
C GLU A 144 -18.86 -2.15 -18.76
N VAL A 145 -17.74 -2.84 -18.50
CA VAL A 145 -16.46 -2.24 -18.09
C VAL A 145 -15.55 -1.91 -19.30
N LEU A 146 -15.87 -2.46 -20.48
CA LEU A 146 -15.03 -2.37 -21.70
C LEU A 146 -15.44 -1.23 -22.66
N VAL A 147 -16.23 -0.26 -22.21
CA VAL A 147 -16.75 0.86 -23.02
C VAL A 147 -15.78 2.03 -23.08
#